data_AF-A0A2D1TYA9-F1
#
_entry.id   AF-A0A2D1TYA9-F1
#
_cell.length_a   1.000
_cell.length_b   1.000
_cell.length_c   1.000
_cell.angle_alpha   90.00
_cell.angle_beta   90.00
_cell.angle_gamma   90.00
#
_symmetry.space_group_name_H-M   'P 1'
#
loop_
_entity.id
_entity.type
_entity.pdbx_description
1 polymer ?
#
loop_
_entity_poly.entity_id
_entity_poly.type
_entity_poly.pdbx_seq_one_letter_code
_entity_poly.pdbx_strand_id
1 'polypeptide(L)'
;MMITVIIGIVVVIVIVCAIAGIYNNMVTKRNRIDNAWQNIDTQLQRRNDLIPNLVETVKGYAKHEQETLSAVISARNTAVKATTPEAKMEADNVLTGALRQLFAVAEAYPDLKANTNFTQLQASLEDTENKISYARQSYNDCVLSYNNAIQTFPAVIFAGIFQFKERQGFEAAEAARQAPTVKF
;
A
#
# COMPACT_ATOMS: atom_id res chain seq x y z
N MET A 1 31.42 14.89 48.81
CA MET A 1 30.53 15.90 48.21
C MET A 1 30.74 16.06 46.70
N MET A 2 31.97 16.27 46.21
CA MET A 2 32.22 16.41 44.76
C MET A 2 31.96 15.11 43.97
N ILE A 3 32.41 13.95 44.48
CA ILE A 3 32.20 12.64 43.84
C ILE A 3 30.70 12.29 43.72
N THR A 4 29.91 12.54 44.76
CA THR A 4 28.46 12.28 44.75
C THR A 4 27.71 13.17 43.74
N VAL A 5 28.15 14.43 43.57
CA VAL A 5 27.60 15.34 42.55
C VAL A 5 27.96 14.85 41.14
N ILE A 6 29.21 14.43 40.91
CA ILE A 6 29.64 13.88 39.62
C ILE A 6 28.85 12.62 39.27
N ILE A 7 28.65 11.70 40.22
CA ILE A 7 27.84 10.49 40.00
C ILE A 7 26.40 10.86 39.63
N GLY A 8 25.79 11.82 40.33
CA GLY A 8 24.45 12.29 40.01
C GLY A 8 24.33 12.85 38.59
N ILE A 9 25.30 13.67 38.16
CA ILE A 9 25.33 14.23 36.81
C ILE A 9 25.46 13.12 35.76
N VAL A 10 26.35 12.15 35.98
CA VAL A 10 26.55 11.03 35.05
C VAL A 10 25.26 10.22 34.90
N VAL A 11 24.56 9.92 35.99
CA VAL A 11 23.28 9.20 35.96
C VAL A 11 22.22 9.96 35.14
N VAL A 12 22.11 11.28 35.34
CA VAL A 12 21.18 12.12 34.57
C VAL A 12 21.52 12.09 33.08
N ILE A 13 22.81 12.21 32.72
CA ILE A 13 23.27 12.15 31.33
C ILE A 13 22.89 10.80 30.69
N VAL A 14 23.11 9.70 31.40
CA VAL A 14 22.76 8.35 30.90
C VAL A 14 21.26 8.23 30.64
N ILE A 15 20.42 8.75 31.54
CA ILE A 15 18.96 8.74 31.38
C ILE A 15 18.55 9.57 30.16
N VAL A 16 19.09 10.78 30.01
CA VAL A 16 18.78 11.66 28.86
C VAL A 16 19.18 11.00 27.54
N CYS A 17 20.38 10.40 27.48
CA CYS A 17 20.84 9.66 26.30
C CYS A 17 19.93 8.47 25.97
N ALA A 18 19.46 7.73 26.98
CA ALA A 18 18.53 6.62 26.78
C ALA A 18 17.19 7.08 26.21
N ILE A 19 16.62 8.16 26.75
CA ILE A 19 15.37 8.76 26.26
C ILE A 19 15.53 9.26 24.82
N ALA A 20 16.64 9.93 24.51
CA ALA A 20 16.94 10.39 23.16
C ALA A 20 17.02 9.22 22.16
N GLY A 21 17.65 8.10 22.56
CA GLY A 21 17.70 6.88 21.75
C GLY A 21 16.32 6.29 21.47
N ILE A 22 15.46 6.22 22.49
CA ILE A 22 14.08 5.74 22.38
C ILE A 22 13.26 6.63 21.42
N TYR A 23 13.36 7.95 21.58
CA TYR A 23 12.69 8.91 20.70
C TYR A 23 13.12 8.77 19.24
N ASN A 24 14.44 8.75 18.98
CA ASN A 24 14.98 8.61 17.64
C ASN A 24 14.57 7.28 16.98
N ASN A 25 14.48 6.20 17.75
CA ASN A 25 13.99 4.92 17.27
C ASN A 25 12.52 5.00 16.80
N MET A 26 11.65 5.61 17.59
CA MET A 26 10.23 5.81 17.22
C MET A 26 10.08 6.69 15.98
N VAL A 27 10.83 7.81 15.90
CA VAL A 27 10.84 8.68 14.71
C VAL A 27 11.28 7.90 13.47
N THR A 28 12.36 7.11 13.58
CA THR A 28 12.86 6.29 12.47
C THR A 28 11.80 5.32 11.98
N LYS A 29 11.09 4.64 12.89
CA LYS A 29 10.03 3.69 12.54
C LYS A 29 8.82 4.39 11.90
N ARG A 30 8.43 5.57 12.39
CA ARG A 30 7.38 6.39 11.77
C ARG A 30 7.74 6.76 10.32
N ASN A 31 8.96 7.25 10.10
CA ASN A 31 9.42 7.61 8.77
C ASN A 31 9.47 6.40 7.81
N ARG A 32 9.75 5.19 8.33
CA ARG A 32 9.70 3.96 7.54
C ARG A 32 8.28 3.61 7.08
N ILE A 33 7.27 3.85 7.91
CA ILE A 33 5.86 3.69 7.51
C ILE A 33 5.53 4.66 6.38
N ASP A 34 5.90 5.94 6.54
CA ASP A 34 5.63 6.96 5.52
C ASP A 34 6.35 6.64 4.20
N ASN A 35 7.58 6.11 4.26
CA ASN A 35 8.30 5.65 3.07
C ASN A 35 7.65 4.41 2.42
N ALA A 36 7.22 3.43 3.21
CA ALA A 36 6.51 2.26 2.70
C ALA A 36 5.20 2.67 2.00
N TRP A 37 4.50 3.67 2.54
CA TRP A 37 3.33 4.25 1.88
C TRP A 37 3.67 4.91 0.54
N GLN A 38 4.73 5.71 0.47
CA GLN A 38 5.17 6.33 -0.80
C GLN A 38 5.47 5.30 -1.89
N ASN A 39 6.02 4.14 -1.51
CA ASN A 39 6.26 3.04 -2.45
C ASN A 39 4.95 2.45 -3.00
N ILE A 40 3.94 2.27 -2.15
CA ILE A 40 2.59 1.86 -2.58
C ILE A 40 2.02 2.91 -3.54
N ASP A 41 2.03 4.18 -3.13
CA ASP A 41 1.43 5.28 -3.89
C ASP A 41 2.02 5.40 -5.30
N THR A 42 3.32 5.19 -5.43
CA THR A 42 4.01 5.16 -6.74
C THR A 42 3.48 4.05 -7.65
N GLN A 43 3.19 2.85 -7.10
CA GLN A 43 2.63 1.76 -7.89
C GLN A 43 1.16 2.02 -8.26
N LEU A 44 0.38 2.58 -7.34
CA LEU A 44 -1.00 3.01 -7.63
C LEU A 44 -1.04 4.03 -8.76
N GLN A 45 -0.14 5.03 -8.72
CA GLN A 45 -0.02 6.03 -9.77
C GLN A 45 0.35 5.38 -11.12
N ARG A 46 1.38 4.52 -11.14
CA ARG A 46 1.78 3.79 -12.35
C ARG A 46 0.62 2.99 -12.94
N ARG A 47 -0.16 2.30 -12.11
CA ARG A 47 -1.35 1.54 -12.55
C ARG A 47 -2.36 2.46 -13.24
N ASN A 48 -2.70 3.58 -12.60
CA ASN A 48 -3.64 4.57 -13.12
C ASN A 48 -3.17 5.21 -14.44
N ASP A 49 -1.86 5.38 -14.63
CA ASP A 49 -1.27 5.94 -15.84
C ASP A 49 -1.31 4.97 -17.04
N LEU A 50 -1.37 3.66 -16.79
CA LEU A 50 -1.48 2.63 -17.84
C LEU A 50 -2.93 2.45 -18.35
N ILE A 51 -3.94 2.79 -17.54
CA ILE A 51 -5.36 2.56 -17.87
C ILE A 51 -5.81 3.25 -19.18
N PRO A 52 -5.47 4.52 -19.47
CA PRO A 52 -5.91 5.17 -20.70
C PRO A 52 -5.46 4.41 -21.96
N ASN A 53 -4.21 3.96 -22.00
CA ASN A 53 -3.65 3.20 -23.11
C ASN A 53 -4.32 1.83 -23.25
N LEU A 54 -4.63 1.17 -22.13
CA LEU A 54 -5.39 -0.07 -22.13
C LEU A 54 -6.80 0.14 -22.71
N VAL A 55 -7.51 1.15 -22.24
CA VAL A 55 -8.87 1.48 -22.70
C VAL A 55 -8.87 1.80 -24.20
N GLU A 56 -7.90 2.57 -24.69
CA GLU A 56 -7.77 2.87 -26.11
C GLU A 56 -7.51 1.61 -26.94
N THR A 57 -6.61 0.75 -26.48
CA THR A 57 -6.30 -0.53 -27.15
C THR A 57 -7.54 -1.41 -27.23
N VAL A 58 -8.28 -1.59 -26.12
CA VAL A 58 -9.49 -2.43 -26.12
C VAL A 58 -10.60 -1.82 -26.97
N LYS A 59 -10.79 -0.48 -26.96
CA LYS A 59 -11.77 0.20 -27.83
C LYS A 59 -11.55 -0.07 -29.32
N GLY A 60 -10.31 -0.29 -29.76
CA GLY A 60 -9.99 -0.62 -31.14
C GLY A 60 -10.61 -1.94 -31.61
N TYR A 61 -10.74 -2.92 -30.71
CA TYR A 61 -11.15 -4.29 -31.03
C TYR A 61 -12.54 -4.67 -30.48
N ALA A 62 -12.92 -4.16 -29.31
CA ALA A 62 -14.14 -4.53 -28.59
C ALA A 62 -15.10 -3.32 -28.45
N LYS A 63 -15.55 -2.76 -29.58
CA LYS A 63 -16.38 -1.55 -29.62
C LYS A 63 -17.74 -1.67 -28.92
N HIS A 64 -18.24 -2.90 -28.78
CA HIS A 64 -19.52 -3.20 -28.13
C HIS A 64 -19.42 -3.29 -26.59
N GLU A 65 -18.20 -3.31 -26.04
CA GLU A 65 -17.94 -3.45 -24.59
C GLU A 65 -17.93 -2.11 -23.84
N GLN A 66 -18.92 -1.26 -24.13
CA GLN A 66 -18.98 0.09 -23.55
C GLN A 66 -19.18 0.08 -22.04
N GLU A 67 -20.00 -0.85 -21.53
CA GLU A 67 -20.27 -0.99 -20.09
C GLU A 67 -18.99 -1.36 -19.34
N THR A 68 -18.28 -2.39 -19.82
CA THR A 68 -17.01 -2.87 -19.26
C THR A 68 -15.94 -1.77 -19.25
N LEU A 69 -15.79 -1.04 -20.35
CA LEU A 69 -14.85 0.08 -20.45
C LEU A 69 -15.24 1.26 -19.55
N SER A 70 -16.54 1.56 -19.43
CA SER A 70 -17.05 2.60 -18.54
C SER A 70 -16.75 2.29 -17.08
N ALA A 71 -16.92 1.02 -16.67
CA ALA A 71 -16.59 0.58 -15.32
C ALA A 71 -15.11 0.81 -14.99
N VAL A 72 -14.19 0.47 -15.91
CA VAL A 72 -12.74 0.68 -15.72
C VAL A 72 -12.39 2.17 -15.65
N ILE A 73 -12.97 2.99 -16.53
CA ILE A 73 -12.75 4.44 -16.52
C ILE A 73 -13.27 5.06 -15.22
N SER A 74 -14.45 4.66 -14.77
CA SER A 74 -15.05 5.12 -13.52
C SER A 74 -14.19 4.74 -12.31
N ALA A 75 -13.75 3.47 -12.23
CA ALA A 75 -12.90 3.00 -11.16
C ALA A 75 -11.57 3.77 -11.10
N ARG A 76 -10.92 4.00 -12.25
CA ARG A 76 -9.72 4.84 -12.35
C ARG A 76 -9.98 6.26 -11.85
N ASN A 77 -11.08 6.88 -12.26
CA ASN A 77 -11.42 8.25 -11.85
C ASN A 77 -11.62 8.35 -10.34
N THR A 78 -12.22 7.34 -9.72
CA THR A 78 -12.33 7.25 -8.25
C THR A 78 -10.95 7.11 -7.61
N ALA A 79 -10.09 6.24 -8.14
CA ALA A 79 -8.73 6.02 -7.63
C ALA A 79 -7.86 7.28 -7.70
N VAL A 80 -7.94 8.04 -8.79
CA VAL A 80 -7.18 9.30 -8.96
C VAL A 80 -7.69 10.42 -8.04
N LYS A 81 -8.98 10.42 -7.69
CA LYS A 81 -9.57 11.42 -6.80
C LYS A 81 -9.33 11.15 -5.32
N ALA A 82 -8.99 9.92 -4.95
CA ALA A 82 -8.76 9.55 -3.56
C ALA A 82 -7.50 10.23 -3.01
N THR A 83 -7.61 10.85 -1.84
CA THR A 83 -6.54 11.66 -1.24
C THR A 83 -5.89 10.99 -0.02
N THR A 84 -6.64 10.17 0.72
CA THR A 84 -6.12 9.47 1.89
C THR A 84 -5.59 8.08 1.52
N PRO A 85 -4.66 7.52 2.29
CA PRO A 85 -4.15 6.18 2.04
C PRO A 85 -5.24 5.11 1.97
N GLU A 86 -6.19 5.16 2.89
CA GLU A 86 -7.31 4.22 2.99
C GLU A 86 -8.21 4.32 1.76
N ALA A 87 -8.58 5.54 1.36
CA ALA A 87 -9.42 5.77 0.19
C ALA A 87 -8.73 5.34 -1.11
N LYS A 88 -7.42 5.57 -1.22
CA LYS A 88 -6.62 5.13 -2.38
C LYS A 88 -6.58 3.61 -2.49
N MET A 89 -6.39 2.91 -1.37
CA MET A 89 -6.39 1.45 -1.34
C MET A 89 -7.76 0.85 -1.64
N GLU A 90 -8.83 1.45 -1.11
CA GLU A 90 -10.20 1.03 -1.40
C GLU A 90 -10.54 1.20 -2.89
N ALA A 91 -10.24 2.37 -3.45
CA ALA A 91 -10.48 2.64 -4.86
C ALA A 91 -9.63 1.76 -5.79
N ASP A 92 -8.40 1.42 -5.40
CA ASP A 92 -7.55 0.48 -6.12
C ASP A 92 -8.15 -0.94 -6.13
N ASN A 93 -8.74 -1.41 -5.02
CA ASN A 93 -9.41 -2.72 -4.99
C ASN A 93 -10.61 -2.76 -5.98
N VAL A 94 -11.36 -1.66 -6.10
CA VAL A 94 -12.44 -1.51 -7.09
C VAL A 94 -11.88 -1.57 -8.51
N LEU A 95 -10.76 -0.87 -8.76
CA LEU A 95 -10.06 -0.90 -10.05
C LEU A 95 -9.56 -2.31 -10.39
N THR A 96 -9.01 -3.06 -9.42
CA THR A 96 -8.61 -4.47 -9.60
C THR A 96 -9.80 -5.31 -10.06
N GLY A 97 -10.98 -5.14 -9.43
CA GLY A 97 -12.20 -5.83 -9.82
C GLY A 97 -12.62 -5.51 -11.26
N ALA A 98 -12.63 -4.23 -11.64
CA ALA A 98 -12.97 -3.79 -13.00
C ALA A 98 -11.98 -4.33 -14.05
N LEU A 99 -10.68 -4.34 -13.74
CA LEU A 99 -9.65 -4.90 -14.62
C LEU A 99 -9.80 -6.41 -14.82
N ARG A 100 -10.13 -7.17 -13.77
CA ARG A 100 -10.41 -8.61 -13.92
C ARG A 100 -11.57 -8.86 -14.88
N GLN A 101 -12.65 -8.09 -14.76
CA GLN A 101 -13.79 -8.20 -15.67
C GLN A 101 -13.39 -7.85 -17.11
N LEU A 102 -12.62 -6.78 -17.30
CA LEU A 102 -12.12 -6.38 -18.62
C LEU A 102 -11.26 -7.47 -19.27
N PHE A 103 -10.36 -8.09 -18.51
CA PHE A 103 -9.52 -9.18 -19.02
C PHE A 103 -10.31 -10.44 -19.33
N ALA A 104 -11.34 -10.76 -18.53
CA ALA A 104 -12.24 -11.88 -18.83
C ALA A 104 -13.03 -11.65 -20.13
N VAL A 105 -13.48 -10.43 -20.38
CA VAL A 105 -14.12 -10.05 -21.65
C VAL A 105 -13.16 -10.14 -22.83
N ALA A 106 -11.90 -9.73 -22.64
CA ALA A 106 -10.88 -9.77 -23.69
C ALA A 106 -10.59 -11.19 -24.22
N GLU A 107 -10.85 -12.25 -23.41
CA GLU A 107 -10.73 -13.65 -23.84
C GLU A 107 -11.68 -14.00 -24.99
N ALA A 108 -12.82 -13.29 -25.12
CA ALA A 108 -13.77 -13.49 -26.21
C ALA A 108 -13.32 -12.84 -27.54
N TYR A 109 -12.20 -12.09 -27.55
CA TYR A 109 -11.70 -11.36 -28.71
C TYR A 109 -10.30 -11.84 -29.11
N PRO A 110 -10.19 -12.85 -30.01
CA PRO A 110 -8.90 -13.44 -30.40
C PRO A 110 -7.89 -12.42 -30.95
N ASP A 111 -8.35 -11.45 -31.75
CA ASP A 111 -7.48 -10.42 -32.34
C ASP A 111 -6.91 -9.47 -31.27
N LEU A 112 -7.68 -9.16 -30.23
CA LEU A 112 -7.22 -8.37 -29.09
C LEU A 112 -6.23 -9.18 -28.23
N LYS A 113 -6.52 -10.46 -28.01
CA LYS A 113 -5.63 -11.36 -27.27
C LYS A 113 -4.29 -11.57 -27.98
N ALA A 114 -4.29 -11.56 -29.31
CA ALA A 114 -3.09 -11.63 -30.14
C ALA A 114 -2.36 -10.28 -30.25
N ASN A 115 -2.95 -9.17 -29.79
CA ASN A 115 -2.34 -7.86 -29.88
C ASN A 115 -1.18 -7.72 -28.85
N THR A 116 0.02 -7.46 -29.35
CA THR A 116 1.24 -7.32 -28.53
C THR A 116 1.15 -6.17 -27.53
N ASN A 117 0.54 -5.03 -27.89
CA ASN A 117 0.40 -3.89 -26.98
C ASN A 117 -0.56 -4.23 -25.83
N PHE A 118 -1.67 -4.92 -26.13
CA PHE A 118 -2.64 -5.36 -25.12
C PHE A 118 -1.99 -6.33 -24.12
N THR A 119 -1.32 -7.36 -24.61
CA THR A 119 -0.63 -8.35 -23.76
C THR A 119 0.48 -7.72 -22.91
N GLN A 120 1.23 -6.76 -23.45
CA GLN A 120 2.23 -6.01 -22.69
C GLN A 120 1.61 -5.13 -21.59
N LEU A 121 0.48 -4.47 -21.87
CA LEU A 121 -0.25 -3.66 -20.89
C LEU A 121 -0.84 -4.54 -19.79
N GLN A 122 -1.44 -5.68 -20.16
CA GLN A 122 -1.96 -6.67 -19.21
C GLN A 122 -0.86 -7.15 -18.27
N ALA A 123 0.29 -7.59 -18.82
CA ALA A 123 1.44 -8.03 -18.01
C ALA A 123 2.00 -6.92 -17.11
N SER A 124 2.04 -5.66 -17.60
CA SER A 124 2.50 -4.52 -16.80
C SER A 124 1.56 -4.20 -15.64
N LEU A 125 0.24 -4.34 -15.86
CA LEU A 125 -0.77 -4.13 -14.81
C LEU A 125 -0.75 -5.25 -13.78
N GLU A 126 -0.55 -6.50 -14.20
CA GLU A 126 -0.38 -7.64 -13.32
C GLU A 126 0.89 -7.54 -12.47
N ASP A 127 2.03 -7.17 -13.07
CA ASP A 127 3.28 -6.87 -12.34
C ASP A 127 3.07 -5.76 -11.31
N THR A 128 2.31 -4.72 -11.68
CA THR A 128 2.01 -3.61 -10.77
C THR A 128 1.12 -4.04 -9.61
N GLU A 129 0.08 -4.84 -9.85
CA GLU A 129 -0.76 -5.43 -8.79
C GLU A 129 0.07 -6.30 -7.83
N ASN A 130 0.95 -7.14 -8.36
CA ASN A 130 1.83 -7.97 -7.54
C ASN A 130 2.74 -7.09 -6.66
N LYS A 131 3.32 -6.03 -7.23
CA LYS A 131 4.13 -5.06 -6.47
C LYS A 131 3.32 -4.32 -5.40
N ILE A 132 2.08 -3.93 -5.69
CA ILE A 132 1.18 -3.32 -4.71
C ILE A 132 0.94 -4.30 -3.55
N SER A 133 0.68 -5.58 -3.84
CA SER A 133 0.49 -6.62 -2.81
C SER A 133 1.69 -6.77 -1.90
N TYR A 134 2.90 -6.90 -2.45
CA TYR A 134 4.14 -6.97 -1.66
C TYR A 134 4.41 -5.67 -0.88
N ALA A 135 4.17 -4.51 -1.48
CA ALA A 135 4.34 -3.23 -0.82
C ALA A 135 3.35 -3.05 0.35
N ARG A 136 2.12 -3.56 0.22
CA ARG A 136 1.10 -3.59 1.29
C ARG A 136 1.58 -4.43 2.47
N GLN A 137 2.16 -5.61 2.21
CA GLN A 137 2.75 -6.43 3.26
C GLN A 137 3.89 -5.69 3.98
N SER A 138 4.82 -5.11 3.22
CA SER A 138 5.94 -4.33 3.78
C SER A 138 5.48 -3.13 4.62
N TYR A 139 4.42 -2.44 4.18
CA TYR A 139 3.78 -1.38 4.95
C TYR A 139 3.22 -1.91 6.28
N ASN A 140 2.49 -3.01 6.25
CA ASN A 140 1.94 -3.64 7.46
C ASN A 140 3.02 -4.08 8.43
N ASP A 141 4.14 -4.62 7.93
CA ASP A 141 5.30 -4.98 8.76
C ASP A 141 5.93 -3.75 9.41
N CYS A 142 6.00 -2.62 8.69
CA CYS A 142 6.45 -1.35 9.25
C CYS A 142 5.50 -0.82 10.33
N VAL A 143 4.18 -0.90 10.09
CA VAL A 143 3.14 -0.53 11.06
C VAL A 143 3.25 -1.38 12.31
N LEU A 144 3.38 -2.71 12.18
CA LEU A 144 3.55 -3.62 13.30
C LEU A 144 4.83 -3.30 14.09
N SER A 145 5.95 -3.10 13.40
CA SER A 145 7.25 -2.79 14.02
C SER A 145 7.23 -1.47 14.80
N TYR A 146 6.47 -0.49 14.30
CA TYR A 146 6.26 0.79 14.96
C TYR A 146 5.30 0.69 16.15
N ASN A 147 4.14 0.05 15.98
CA ASN A 147 3.15 -0.14 17.04
C ASN A 147 3.79 -0.91 18.23
N ASN A 148 4.53 -1.98 17.96
CA ASN A 148 5.29 -2.69 18.98
C ASN A 148 6.30 -1.78 19.70
N ALA A 149 7.00 -0.90 18.97
CA ALA A 149 7.98 0.00 19.57
C ALA A 149 7.35 1.05 20.49
N ILE A 150 6.12 1.50 20.22
CA ILE A 150 5.42 2.48 21.06
C ILE A 150 4.63 1.82 22.20
N GLN A 151 4.35 0.51 22.12
CA GLN A 151 3.60 -0.25 23.13
C GLN A 151 4.49 -1.03 24.11
N THR A 152 5.80 -1.16 23.84
CA THR A 152 6.72 -1.96 24.66
C THR A 152 7.46 -1.11 25.70
N PHE A 153 7.71 -1.66 26.89
CA PHE A 153 8.53 -1.00 27.92
C PHE A 153 10.03 -0.95 27.52
N PRO A 154 10.76 0.15 27.78
CA PRO A 154 10.33 1.37 28.48
C PRO A 154 9.68 2.43 27.58
N ALA A 155 9.64 2.23 26.26
CA ALA A 155 9.18 3.22 25.29
C ALA A 155 7.71 3.65 25.47
N VAL A 156 6.83 2.76 25.96
CA VAL A 156 5.40 3.05 26.21
C VAL A 156 5.16 4.26 27.12
N ILE A 157 6.04 4.51 28.09
CA ILE A 157 5.95 5.66 29.00
C ILE A 157 6.12 6.97 28.22
N PHE A 158 7.07 6.97 27.28
CA PHE A 158 7.47 8.15 26.52
C PHE A 158 6.62 8.33 25.26
N ALA A 159 6.03 7.26 24.72
CA ALA A 159 5.18 7.31 23.53
C ALA A 159 4.00 8.28 23.71
N GLY A 160 3.30 8.21 24.84
CA GLY A 160 2.20 9.13 25.17
C GLY A 160 2.66 10.58 25.37
N ILE A 161 3.81 10.78 26.03
CA ILE A 161 4.39 12.10 26.28
C ILE A 161 4.74 12.79 24.96
N PHE A 162 5.38 12.07 24.04
CA PHE A 162 5.82 12.58 22.75
C PHE A 162 4.77 12.44 21.62
N GLN A 163 3.52 12.09 21.96
CA GLN A 163 2.40 12.00 21.02
C GLN A 163 2.61 11.01 19.86
N PHE A 164 3.35 9.91 20.09
CA PHE A 164 3.39 8.80 19.15
C PHE A 164 2.10 8.00 19.25
N LYS A 165 1.31 8.01 18.17
CA LYS A 165 0.02 7.32 18.09
C LYS A 165 0.15 6.09 17.20
N GLU A 166 -0.65 5.06 17.51
CA GLU A 166 -0.75 3.86 16.69
C GLU A 166 -1.15 4.19 15.25
N ARG A 167 -0.66 3.37 14.33
CA ARG A 167 -1.01 3.40 12.91
C ARG A 167 -1.78 2.13 12.57
N GLN A 168 -2.70 2.24 11.62
CA GLN A 168 -3.44 1.09 11.11
C GLN A 168 -2.76 0.55 9.85
N GLY A 169 -2.70 -0.77 9.73
CA GLY A 169 -2.28 -1.45 8.51
C GLY A 169 -3.43 -1.54 7.52
N PHE A 170 -3.14 -2.00 6.31
CA PHE A 170 -4.16 -2.34 5.32
C PHE A 170 -4.56 -3.81 5.43
N GLU A 171 -5.85 -4.11 5.32
CA GLU A 171 -6.29 -5.50 5.24
C GLU A 171 -5.85 -6.16 3.92
N ALA A 172 -5.58 -7.47 3.99
CA ALA A 172 -5.46 -8.29 2.78
C ALA A 172 -6.81 -8.31 2.06
N ALA A 173 -6.79 -8.20 0.73
CA ALA A 173 -8.02 -8.25 -0.07
C ALA A 173 -8.80 -9.55 0.23
N GLU A 174 -10.12 -9.44 0.44
CA GLU A 174 -11.01 -10.58 0.79
C GLU A 174 -10.92 -11.77 -0.18
N ALA A 175 -10.50 -11.54 -1.43
CA ALA A 175 -10.27 -12.59 -2.42
C ALA A 175 -9.25 -13.65 -1.94
N ALA A 176 -8.34 -13.32 -1.03
CA ALA A 176 -7.43 -14.28 -0.42
C ALA A 176 -8.06 -15.13 0.70
N ARG A 177 -9.22 -14.73 1.24
CA ARG A 177 -9.92 -15.46 2.33
C ARG A 177 -10.89 -16.53 1.81
N GLN A 178 -11.32 -16.46 0.55
CA GLN A 178 -12.13 -17.52 -0.07
C GLN A 178 -11.23 -18.52 -0.77
N ALA A 179 -10.83 -19.59 -0.07
CA ALA A 179 -10.21 -20.73 -0.71
C ALA A 179 -11.17 -21.31 -1.77
N PRO A 180 -10.72 -21.60 -3.01
CA PRO A 180 -11.59 -22.19 -4.02
C PRO A 180 -12.07 -23.55 -3.51
N THR A 181 -13.39 -23.70 -3.38
CA THR A 181 -13.99 -24.97 -3.00
C THR A 181 -13.94 -25.88 -4.23
N VAL A 182 -12.88 -26.68 -4.34
CA VAL A 182 -12.77 -27.69 -5.39
C VAL A 182 -13.82 -28.76 -5.11
N LYS A 183 -14.91 -28.75 -5.86
CA LYS A 183 -15.85 -29.88 -5.93
C LYS A 183 -15.37 -30.80 -7.04
N PHE A 184 -14.99 -32.02 -6.67
CA PHE A 184 -14.86 -33.14 -7.61
C PHE A 184 -16.24 -33.60 -8.07
#